data_AF-A0A7C8RHW0-F1
#
_entry.id   AF-A0A7C8RHW0-F1
#
_cell.length_a   1.000
_cell.length_b   1.000
_cell.length_c   1.000
_cell.angle_alpha   90.00
_cell.angle_beta   90.00
_cell.angle_gamma   90.00
#
_symmetry.space_group_name_H-M   'P 1'
#
loop_
_entity.id
_entity.type
_entity.pdbx_description
1 polymer ?
#
loop_
_entity_poly.entity_id
_entity_poly.type
_entity_poly.pdbx_seq_one_letter_code
_entity_poly.pdbx_strand_id
1 'polypeptide(L)'
;MLWIAAQTSDAPALTVSPSARGRICQKLLEMCIGFLRPLVHIPLGSVAVGSSHSSHENENAGMGLGGLASPGPTGREGVVGAAGTVDDILTYIHLATVISASEFKGASLRWWNAAWALARELRLNREVSDQPELEQEEGVVPNTRSTIGEEEKEERRRIWWLLYIVDRHLALCYNRPLALRDIECVDLLQPMDDTRWQNGDFYGSHENSNGQDLADPFHSLNQVPNIYASNPSPPPSISSNPQQANRCAGPTIQVTGPSLFGFFLPLMTILGEIVDLHHARNHPRLGQGFGGSGADWEDQVAEIQSQLDMYERSLSDWEHNRLDTDQEKPRDDAVNMNGQQQAAETLPETTEARLQGNNGDTLTDPAIAPPPAPAADKSSSPLSGDQMQKKIALAYGTHVLHVLHILLSGKWDPISMLDDNDLWISSPGFISATAHAVSAAEAIGNILKYDPDLSFMPYFFGIYLLQGSFLLLLIADKLQGEASQAVVGACETIVRAHEVCVVTLNTEYQRNFRKVMRSALAQVRGRCLPEDMEEQKQRRREVLMLYRWCGDGHGLAL
;
A
#
# COMPACT_ATOMS: atom_id res chain seq x y z
N MET A 1 -1.11 21.08 1.03
CA MET A 1 -0.95 20.86 -0.43
C MET A 1 0.18 21.64 -1.10
N LEU A 2 0.16 22.98 -1.13
CA LEU A 2 1.20 23.78 -1.83
C LEU A 2 2.64 23.45 -1.40
N TRP A 3 2.86 23.29 -0.08
CA TRP A 3 4.15 22.88 0.46
C TRP A 3 4.65 21.55 -0.11
N ILE A 4 3.77 20.57 -0.26
CA ILE A 4 4.09 19.23 -0.79
C ILE A 4 4.42 19.33 -2.28
N ALA A 5 3.56 20.00 -3.06
CA ALA A 5 3.78 20.18 -4.49
C ALA A 5 5.10 20.91 -4.79
N ALA A 6 5.48 21.88 -3.95
CA ALA A 6 6.75 22.60 -4.10
C ALA A 6 7.99 21.71 -3.92
N GLN A 7 7.87 20.55 -3.26
CA GLN A 7 9.00 19.62 -3.07
C GLN A 7 9.47 18.99 -4.37
N THR A 8 8.55 18.73 -5.31
CA THR A 8 8.82 17.98 -6.54
C THR A 8 8.52 18.76 -7.81
N SER A 9 7.80 19.89 -7.74
CA SER A 9 7.42 20.66 -8.92
C SER A 9 8.61 21.31 -9.64
N ASP A 10 8.57 21.23 -10.97
CA ASP A 10 9.54 21.86 -11.88
C ASP A 10 9.13 23.28 -12.31
N ALA A 11 8.19 23.91 -11.58
CA ALA A 11 7.78 25.27 -11.88
C ALA A 11 8.98 26.23 -11.91
N PRO A 12 9.06 27.16 -12.88
CA PRO A 12 10.21 28.06 -13.03
C PRO A 12 10.59 28.84 -11.76
N ALA A 13 9.60 29.20 -10.95
CA ALA A 13 9.83 29.89 -9.67
C ALA A 13 10.63 29.06 -8.65
N LEU A 14 10.56 27.73 -8.71
CA LEU A 14 11.26 26.81 -7.82
C LEU A 14 12.66 26.45 -8.36
N THR A 15 12.88 26.58 -9.67
CA THR A 15 14.12 26.16 -10.36
C THR A 15 15.01 27.32 -10.80
N VAL A 16 14.56 28.57 -10.61
CA VAL A 16 15.32 29.80 -10.98
C VAL A 16 16.71 29.88 -10.34
N SER A 17 16.90 29.31 -9.14
CA SER A 17 18.20 29.14 -8.51
C SER A 17 18.25 27.86 -7.68
N PRO A 18 19.44 27.26 -7.44
CA PRO A 18 19.56 26.05 -6.62
C PRO A 18 18.97 26.19 -5.20
N SER A 19 18.94 27.41 -4.66
CA SER A 19 18.38 27.72 -3.34
C SER A 19 16.89 28.13 -3.35
N ALA A 20 16.28 28.34 -4.53
CA ALA A 20 14.91 28.85 -4.63
C ALA A 20 13.88 27.88 -4.03
N ARG A 21 13.94 26.61 -4.42
CA ARG A 21 13.07 25.55 -3.86
C ARG A 21 13.16 25.49 -2.33
N GLY A 22 14.37 25.43 -1.78
CA GLY A 22 14.59 25.37 -0.33
C GLY A 22 13.95 26.54 0.42
N ARG A 23 14.16 27.77 -0.06
CA ARG A 23 13.57 28.99 0.55
C ARG A 23 12.04 29.00 0.47
N ILE A 24 11.46 28.61 -0.67
CA ILE A 24 10.01 28.60 -0.86
C ILE A 24 9.37 27.50 -0.01
N CYS A 25 9.92 26.28 -0.03
CA CYS A 25 9.47 25.17 0.80
C CYS A 25 9.55 25.51 2.29
N GLN A 26 10.61 26.19 2.73
CA GLN A 26 10.73 26.64 4.12
C GLN A 26 9.62 27.61 4.52
N LYS A 27 9.37 28.65 3.72
CA LYS A 27 8.28 29.60 4.02
C LYS A 27 6.91 28.93 4.02
N LEU A 28 6.66 28.03 3.06
CA LEU A 28 5.41 27.26 3.00
C LEU A 28 5.25 26.35 4.22
N LEU A 29 6.33 25.74 4.70
CA LEU A 29 6.34 24.93 5.92
C LEU A 29 6.03 25.79 7.16
N GLU A 30 6.69 26.94 7.31
CA GLU A 30 6.48 27.86 8.43
C GLU A 30 5.02 28.36 8.47
N MET A 31 4.44 28.69 7.32
CA MET A 31 3.02 29.04 7.23
C MET A 31 2.10 27.86 7.57
N CYS A 32 2.40 26.66 7.06
CA CYS A 32 1.65 25.45 7.37
C CYS A 32 1.58 25.20 8.89
N ILE A 33 2.74 25.24 9.55
CA ILE A 33 2.84 25.10 11.01
C ILE A 33 2.16 26.26 11.74
N GLY A 34 2.24 27.48 11.19
CA GLY A 34 1.57 28.65 11.73
C GLY A 34 0.04 28.51 11.78
N PHE A 35 -0.56 27.92 10.74
CA PHE A 35 -2.01 27.68 10.68
C PHE A 35 -2.48 26.55 11.61
N LEU A 36 -1.59 25.60 11.95
CA LEU A 36 -1.89 24.54 12.92
C LEU A 36 -1.87 25.00 14.39
N ARG A 37 -1.58 26.28 14.69
CA ARG A 37 -1.49 26.75 16.08
C ARG A 37 -2.88 27.08 16.67
N PRO A 38 -3.15 26.66 17.92
CA PRO A 38 -2.22 25.99 18.84
C PRO A 38 -2.00 24.50 18.52
N LEU A 39 -0.74 24.05 18.55
CA LEU A 39 -0.34 22.64 18.35
C LEU A 39 -0.66 21.81 19.60
N VAL A 40 -1.94 21.72 19.97
CA VAL A 40 -2.39 21.11 21.24
C VAL A 40 -1.96 19.63 21.35
N HIS A 41 -1.80 18.95 20.22
CA HIS A 41 -1.51 17.51 20.16
C HIS A 41 -0.02 17.17 19.96
N ILE A 42 0.88 18.16 20.03
CA ILE A 42 2.33 17.93 20.01
C ILE A 42 2.89 18.28 21.37
N PRO A 43 3.32 17.30 22.19
CA PRO A 43 4.11 17.59 23.37
C PRO A 43 5.43 18.22 22.92
N LEU A 44 5.56 19.54 23.02
CA LEU A 44 6.88 20.18 23.08
C LEU A 44 7.33 20.06 24.53
N GLY A 45 8.13 19.04 24.84
CA GLY A 45 8.76 18.89 26.14
C GLY A 45 9.56 20.14 26.50
N SER A 46 9.32 20.65 27.70
CA SER A 46 10.12 21.66 28.40
C SER A 46 11.59 21.20 28.45
N VAL A 47 12.45 21.81 27.63
CA VAL A 47 13.90 21.71 27.81
C VAL A 47 14.32 22.94 28.60
N ALA A 48 14.81 22.68 29.82
CA ALA A 48 15.27 23.68 30.76
C ALA A 48 16.29 24.64 30.14
N VAL A 49 16.13 25.92 30.46
CA VAL A 49 17.07 27.00 30.16
C VAL A 49 18.40 26.71 30.87
N GLY A 50 19.38 26.22 30.12
CA GLY A 50 20.78 26.09 30.52
C GLY A 50 21.66 26.90 29.60
N SER A 51 22.15 28.03 30.10
CA SER A 51 23.09 28.95 29.44
C SER A 51 24.43 28.28 29.11
N SER A 52 24.95 28.46 27.88
CA SER A 52 26.32 28.94 27.63
C SER A 52 26.65 29.10 26.13
N HIS A 53 27.36 30.18 25.84
CA HIS A 53 27.93 30.59 24.55
C HIS A 53 28.93 29.57 23.98
N SER A 54 28.90 29.35 22.65
CA SER A 54 30.03 29.66 21.75
C SER A 54 29.66 29.45 20.28
N SER A 55 30.18 30.36 19.46
CA SER A 55 29.98 30.53 18.02
C SER A 55 30.92 29.66 17.21
N HIS A 56 30.40 28.92 16.22
CA HIS A 56 31.13 28.60 14.98
C HIS A 56 30.12 28.41 13.84
N GLU A 57 30.29 29.22 12.80
CA GLU A 57 29.57 29.14 11.53
C GLU A 57 29.93 27.85 10.79
N ASN A 58 28.93 27.06 10.45
CA ASN A 58 29.05 26.04 9.41
C ASN A 58 27.76 26.06 8.58
N GLU A 59 27.87 26.54 7.35
CA GLU A 59 26.80 26.55 6.36
C GLU A 59 26.57 25.14 5.85
N ASN A 60 25.77 24.37 6.59
CA ASN A 60 25.07 23.20 6.05
C ASN A 60 23.68 23.19 6.65
N ALA A 61 22.66 23.38 5.81
CA ALA A 61 21.27 23.57 6.20
C ALA A 61 20.66 22.28 6.80
N GLY A 62 20.96 22.03 8.08
CA GLY A 62 20.30 21.06 8.93
C GLY A 62 19.31 21.77 9.86
N MET A 63 18.02 21.59 9.61
CA MET A 63 16.91 22.21 10.33
C MET A 63 16.81 21.65 11.77
N GLY A 64 17.47 22.29 12.73
CA GLY A 64 17.24 22.07 14.15
C GLY A 64 15.94 22.74 14.60
N LEU A 65 14.94 21.94 15.01
CA LEU A 65 13.65 22.39 15.60
C LEU A 65 13.81 22.99 17.03
N GLY A 66 14.86 23.77 17.28
CA GLY A 66 15.27 24.24 18.61
C GLY A 66 14.93 25.69 18.97
N GLY A 67 14.17 26.43 18.17
CA GLY A 67 14.03 27.88 18.37
C GLY A 67 12.69 28.49 17.97
N LEU A 68 11.60 28.10 18.65
CA LEU A 68 10.28 28.72 18.43
C LEU A 68 9.66 29.21 19.75
N ALA A 69 10.35 30.14 20.41
CA ALA A 69 9.76 31.03 21.40
C ALA A 69 10.04 32.48 20.98
N SER A 70 9.16 33.04 20.14
CA SER A 70 9.07 34.49 19.95
C SER A 70 7.60 34.88 19.89
N PRO A 71 7.16 35.93 20.61
CA PRO A 71 5.74 36.27 20.72
C PRO A 71 5.28 36.98 19.43
N GLY A 72 4.46 36.29 18.63
CA GLY A 72 3.71 36.87 17.52
C GLY A 72 2.41 37.55 17.99
N PRO A 73 1.85 38.48 17.21
CA PRO A 73 0.99 39.54 17.70
C PRO A 73 -0.42 39.07 18.07
N THR A 74 -0.95 39.73 19.10
CA THR A 74 -2.32 39.73 19.59
C THR A 74 -3.35 39.83 18.47
N GLY A 75 -4.11 38.76 18.24
CA GLY A 75 -5.13 38.73 17.20
C GLY A 75 -6.04 37.50 17.20
N ARG A 76 -6.29 36.88 18.36
CA ARG A 76 -7.44 35.98 18.59
C ARG A 76 -7.65 35.80 20.10
N GLU A 77 -8.02 36.87 20.78
CA GLU A 77 -8.57 36.75 22.13
C GLU A 77 -9.92 36.04 22.04
N GLY A 78 -10.00 34.84 22.60
CA GLY A 78 -11.26 34.19 22.98
C GLY A 78 -11.74 33.03 22.12
N VAL A 79 -11.00 31.92 22.02
CA VAL A 79 -11.62 30.58 21.97
C VAL A 79 -10.72 29.58 22.72
N VAL A 80 -11.09 29.29 23.96
CA VAL A 80 -10.76 28.01 24.59
C VAL A 80 -11.59 26.96 23.86
N GLY A 81 -10.96 26.05 23.12
CA GLY A 81 -11.62 24.88 22.53
C GLY A 81 -12.01 24.97 21.04
N ALA A 82 -11.08 25.32 20.14
CA ALA A 82 -11.23 24.89 18.75
C ALA A 82 -10.91 23.39 18.70
N ALA A 83 -11.92 22.52 18.73
CA ALA A 83 -11.74 21.10 18.48
C ALA A 83 -11.06 20.94 17.10
N GLY A 84 -10.03 20.08 17.00
CA GLY A 84 -9.33 19.88 15.73
C GLY A 84 -10.27 19.33 14.65
N THR A 85 -9.84 19.44 13.39
CA THR A 85 -10.62 19.04 12.22
C THR A 85 -10.00 17.86 11.50
N VAL A 86 -10.74 17.27 10.56
CA VAL A 86 -10.21 16.23 9.65
C VAL A 86 -9.04 16.77 8.82
N ASP A 87 -9.10 18.04 8.40
CA ASP A 87 -8.03 18.71 7.67
C ASP A 87 -6.73 18.84 8.49
N ASP A 88 -6.84 19.03 9.80
CA ASP A 88 -5.67 19.07 10.68
C ASP A 88 -4.97 17.70 10.73
N ILE A 89 -5.75 16.60 10.76
CA ILE A 89 -5.21 15.23 10.69
C ILE A 89 -4.49 15.03 9.34
N LEU A 90 -5.14 15.36 8.23
CA LEU A 90 -4.54 15.26 6.89
C LEU A 90 -3.27 16.09 6.77
N THR A 91 -3.23 17.27 7.38
CA THR A 91 -2.05 18.12 7.42
C THR A 91 -0.92 17.45 8.19
N TYR A 92 -1.19 16.84 9.36
CA TYR A 92 -0.20 16.05 10.09
C TYR A 92 0.30 14.84 9.30
N ILE A 93 -0.60 14.09 8.65
CA ILE A 93 -0.24 12.97 7.77
C ILE A 93 0.73 13.44 6.69
N HIS A 94 0.41 14.52 5.99
CA HIS A 94 1.26 15.07 4.94
C HIS A 94 2.62 15.56 5.44
N LEU A 95 2.66 16.28 6.56
CA LEU A 95 3.90 16.69 7.22
C LEU A 95 4.75 15.46 7.55
N ALA A 96 4.13 14.44 8.14
CA ALA A 96 4.80 13.22 8.54
C ALA A 96 5.38 12.48 7.33
N THR A 97 4.59 12.22 6.28
CA THR A 97 5.02 11.53 5.06
C THR A 97 6.21 12.24 4.39
N VAL A 98 6.14 13.56 4.19
CA VAL A 98 7.20 14.31 3.51
C VAL A 98 8.47 14.38 4.38
N ILE A 99 8.33 14.58 5.70
CA ILE A 99 9.49 14.63 6.61
C ILE A 99 10.12 13.24 6.77
N SER A 100 9.35 12.15 6.70
CA SER A 100 9.88 10.78 6.74
C SER A 100 10.83 10.47 5.57
N ALA A 101 10.70 11.17 4.44
CA ALA A 101 11.61 11.04 3.30
C ALA A 101 12.94 11.81 3.49
N SER A 102 13.07 12.58 4.57
CA SER A 102 14.28 13.34 4.92
C SER A 102 15.14 12.61 5.94
N GLU A 103 16.31 13.19 6.26
CA GLU A 103 17.21 12.69 7.31
C GLU A 103 16.61 12.86 8.72
N PHE A 104 15.54 13.63 8.89
CA PHE A 104 14.90 13.90 10.19
C PHE A 104 13.79 12.91 10.54
N LYS A 105 14.09 11.61 10.48
CA LYS A 105 13.08 10.53 10.67
C LYS A 105 12.35 10.64 12.00
N GLY A 106 13.07 10.92 13.10
CA GLY A 106 12.47 11.10 14.43
C GLY A 106 11.47 12.26 14.52
N ALA A 107 11.63 13.32 13.71
CA ALA A 107 10.67 14.41 13.65
C ALA A 107 9.36 13.99 12.98
N SER A 108 9.41 13.11 11.97
CA SER A 108 8.21 12.61 11.29
C SER A 108 7.27 11.84 12.22
N LEU A 109 7.82 11.06 13.15
CA LEU A 109 7.04 10.30 14.13
C LEU A 109 6.23 11.20 15.08
N ARG A 110 6.71 12.42 15.37
CA ARG A 110 5.96 13.38 16.20
C ARG A 110 4.65 13.79 15.50
N TRP A 111 4.69 13.97 14.19
CA TRP A 111 3.52 14.31 13.39
C TRP A 111 2.57 13.13 13.24
N TRP A 112 3.09 11.90 13.04
CA TRP A 112 2.24 10.70 13.06
C TRP A 112 1.53 10.50 14.42
N ASN A 113 2.24 10.69 15.53
CA ASN A 113 1.63 10.64 16.86
C ASN A 113 0.54 11.69 17.06
N ALA A 114 0.74 12.92 16.56
CA ALA A 114 -0.29 13.95 16.60
C ALA A 114 -1.52 13.57 15.75
N ALA A 115 -1.31 12.98 14.57
CA ALA A 115 -2.39 12.48 13.71
C ALA A 115 -3.20 11.37 14.38
N TRP A 116 -2.55 10.35 14.96
CA TRP A 116 -3.23 9.27 15.69
C TRP A 116 -3.99 9.79 16.92
N ALA A 117 -3.41 10.72 17.67
CA ALA A 117 -4.05 11.32 18.84
C ALA A 117 -5.32 12.09 18.45
N LEU A 118 -5.21 12.97 17.45
CA LEU A 118 -6.34 13.77 17.00
C LEU A 118 -7.43 12.92 16.34
N ALA A 119 -7.07 11.89 15.56
CA ALA A 119 -8.04 10.98 14.96
C ALA A 119 -8.89 10.24 16.01
N ARG A 120 -8.30 9.88 17.16
CA ARG A 120 -9.05 9.30 18.30
C ARG A 120 -9.91 10.31 19.01
N GLU A 121 -9.40 11.53 19.21
CA GLU A 121 -10.16 12.62 19.83
C GLU A 121 -11.42 12.94 19.02
N LEU A 122 -11.30 12.96 17.69
CA LEU A 122 -12.42 13.13 16.77
C LEU A 122 -13.22 11.85 16.51
N ARG A 123 -12.87 10.73 17.17
CA ARG A 123 -13.55 9.43 17.08
C ARG A 123 -13.76 8.95 15.63
N LEU A 124 -12.73 9.05 14.80
CA LEU A 124 -12.79 8.54 13.41
C LEU A 124 -12.94 7.00 13.35
N ASN A 125 -12.69 6.31 14.46
CA ASN A 125 -12.77 4.87 14.58
C ASN A 125 -14.19 4.32 14.85
N ARG A 126 -15.21 5.17 14.73
CA ARG A 126 -16.61 4.80 14.92
C ARG A 126 -17.43 5.27 13.74
N GLU A 127 -18.39 4.45 13.31
CA GLU A 127 -19.39 4.88 12.34
C GLU A 127 -20.21 6.04 12.89
N VAL A 128 -20.47 7.03 12.04
CA VAL A 128 -21.32 8.16 12.41
C VAL A 128 -22.76 7.78 12.10
N SER A 129 -23.55 7.54 13.14
CA SER A 129 -24.97 7.23 13.03
C SER A 129 -25.78 8.46 12.56
N ASP A 130 -26.76 8.23 11.69
CA ASP A 130 -27.73 9.24 11.26
C ASP A 130 -28.83 9.52 12.29
N GLN A 131 -28.87 8.74 13.37
CA GLN A 131 -29.88 8.92 14.39
C GLN A 131 -29.50 10.08 15.33
N PRO A 132 -30.38 11.07 15.54
CA PRO A 132 -30.24 11.94 16.70
C PRO A 132 -30.36 11.03 17.93
N GLU A 133 -29.30 10.93 18.72
CA GLU A 133 -29.41 10.38 20.07
C GLU A 133 -30.57 11.12 20.74
N LEU A 134 -31.62 10.38 21.09
CA LEU A 134 -32.79 10.89 21.82
C LEU A 134 -32.38 11.20 23.26
N GLU A 135 -31.43 12.10 23.46
CA GLU A 135 -31.29 12.80 24.74
C GLU A 135 -32.39 13.87 24.74
N GLN A 136 -33.54 13.49 25.31
CA GLN A 136 -34.59 14.41 25.70
C GLN A 136 -34.07 15.35 26.79
N GLU A 137 -33.28 16.35 26.43
CA GLU A 137 -33.22 17.59 27.20
C GLU A 137 -34.35 18.49 26.71
N GLU A 138 -35.47 18.45 27.43
CA GLU A 138 -36.59 19.37 27.22
C GLU A 138 -36.10 20.83 27.30
N GLY A 139 -36.13 21.56 26.18
CA GLY A 139 -36.14 23.02 26.21
C GLY A 139 -35.10 23.76 25.36
N VAL A 140 -34.21 23.08 24.63
CA VAL A 140 -33.27 23.76 23.71
C VAL A 140 -33.78 23.66 22.27
N VAL A 141 -34.02 24.81 21.65
CA VAL A 141 -34.37 24.94 20.23
C VAL A 141 -33.39 24.09 19.40
N PRO A 142 -33.86 23.20 18.50
CA PRO A 142 -32.95 22.32 17.77
C PRO A 142 -32.10 23.20 16.86
N ASN A 143 -30.88 23.51 17.32
CA ASN A 143 -29.84 24.02 16.45
C ASN A 143 -29.68 22.95 15.38
N THR A 144 -29.79 23.34 14.11
CA THR A 144 -29.62 22.47 12.93
C THR A 144 -28.29 21.71 13.05
N ARG A 145 -28.30 20.55 13.72
CA ARG A 145 -27.19 19.60 13.68
C ARG A 145 -27.16 19.10 12.25
N SER A 146 -26.21 19.62 11.48
CA SER A 146 -25.93 19.18 10.13
C SER A 146 -25.74 17.67 10.17
N THR A 147 -26.64 16.92 9.54
CA THR A 147 -26.40 15.51 9.23
C THR A 147 -25.15 15.45 8.36
N ILE A 148 -24.13 14.72 8.82
CA ILE A 148 -22.87 14.54 8.11
C ILE A 148 -23.15 13.87 6.74
N GLY A 149 -22.56 14.39 5.67
CA GLY A 149 -22.73 13.81 4.33
C GLY A 149 -22.06 12.43 4.19
N GLU A 150 -22.50 11.61 3.25
CA GLU A 150 -21.88 10.30 2.98
C GLU A 150 -20.41 10.42 2.53
N GLU A 151 -20.08 11.49 1.80
CA GLU A 151 -18.71 11.83 1.43
C GLU A 151 -17.84 12.03 2.68
N GLU A 152 -18.25 12.90 3.61
CA GLU A 152 -17.51 13.17 4.84
C GLU A 152 -17.40 11.92 5.74
N LYS A 153 -18.46 11.09 5.82
CA LYS A 153 -18.38 9.78 6.51
C LYS A 153 -17.30 8.89 5.89
N GLU A 154 -17.22 8.85 4.56
CA GLU A 154 -16.23 8.04 3.86
C GLU A 154 -14.81 8.61 3.98
N GLU A 155 -14.63 9.93 3.95
CA GLU A 155 -13.32 10.57 4.22
C GLU A 155 -12.78 10.18 5.60
N ARG A 156 -13.64 10.23 6.62
CA ARG A 156 -13.29 9.82 8.00
C ARG A 156 -12.83 8.36 8.06
N ARG A 157 -13.55 7.45 7.40
CA ARG A 157 -13.17 6.03 7.29
C ARG A 157 -11.81 5.88 6.61
N ARG A 158 -11.62 6.49 5.45
CA ARG A 158 -10.38 6.42 4.66
C ARG A 158 -9.18 6.93 5.44
N ILE A 159 -9.34 8.01 6.19
CA ILE A 159 -8.27 8.56 7.04
C ILE A 159 -7.90 7.60 8.17
N TRP A 160 -8.89 7.02 8.85
CA TRP A 160 -8.63 6.03 9.90
C TRP A 160 -7.90 4.81 9.35
N TRP A 161 -8.38 4.24 8.24
CA TRP A 161 -7.75 3.06 7.61
C TRP A 161 -6.37 3.36 7.03
N LEU A 162 -6.12 4.58 6.55
CA LEU A 162 -4.77 5.01 6.16
C LEU A 162 -3.84 5.08 7.37
N LEU A 163 -4.29 5.65 8.49
CA LEU A 163 -3.53 5.68 9.75
C LEU A 163 -3.27 4.29 10.30
N TYR A 164 -4.21 3.36 10.13
CA TYR A 164 -4.05 1.94 10.45
C TYR A 164 -2.93 1.29 9.62
N ILE A 165 -2.97 1.42 8.30
CA ILE A 165 -1.93 0.93 7.38
C ILE A 165 -0.55 1.48 7.77
N VAL A 166 -0.46 2.79 7.96
CA VAL A 166 0.80 3.46 8.28
C VAL A 166 1.33 3.03 9.65
N ASP A 167 0.48 2.82 10.65
CA ASP A 167 0.94 2.38 11.97
C ASP A 167 1.65 1.01 11.91
N ARG A 168 1.09 0.02 11.20
CA ARG A 168 1.73 -1.29 11.04
C ARG A 168 3.03 -1.19 10.23
N HIS A 169 3.01 -0.40 9.16
CA HIS A 169 4.21 -0.12 8.38
C HIS A 169 5.33 0.50 9.23
N LEU A 170 5.01 1.52 10.03
CA LEU A 170 5.98 2.22 10.88
C LEU A 170 6.41 1.38 12.09
N ALA A 171 5.57 0.49 12.57
CA ALA A 171 5.92 -0.49 13.60
C ALA A 171 7.05 -1.40 13.13
N LEU A 172 6.95 -1.93 11.91
CA LEU A 172 8.02 -2.65 11.25
C LEU A 172 9.24 -1.75 11.02
N CYS A 173 9.07 -0.52 10.52
CA CYS A 173 10.18 0.39 10.23
C CYS A 173 11.04 0.70 11.45
N TYR A 174 10.41 0.98 12.59
CA TYR A 174 11.07 1.59 13.75
C TYR A 174 11.13 0.68 14.97
N ASN A 175 10.89 -0.63 14.77
CA ASN A 175 10.88 -1.64 15.83
C ASN A 175 10.04 -1.20 17.04
N ARG A 176 8.82 -0.69 16.78
CA ARG A 176 7.94 -0.12 17.81
C ARG A 176 6.65 -0.92 17.94
N PRO A 177 6.00 -0.92 19.11
CA PRO A 177 4.65 -1.46 19.26
C PRO A 177 3.63 -0.69 18.40
N LEU A 178 2.52 -1.34 18.07
CA LEU A 178 1.41 -0.73 17.36
C LEU A 178 0.76 0.38 18.19
N ALA A 179 0.45 1.51 17.54
CA ALA A 179 -0.33 2.58 18.16
C ALA A 179 -1.81 2.26 18.13
N LEU A 180 -2.36 1.78 17.01
CA LEU A 180 -3.77 1.48 16.80
C LEU A 180 -4.03 -0.02 16.99
N ARG A 181 -5.12 -0.39 17.67
CA ARG A 181 -5.48 -1.80 17.89
C ARG A 181 -6.63 -2.22 16.99
N ASP A 182 -6.65 -3.50 16.63
CA ASP A 182 -7.72 -4.06 15.79
C ASP A 182 -9.09 -3.96 16.44
N ILE A 183 -9.15 -4.10 17.77
CA ILE A 183 -10.39 -3.92 18.56
C ILE A 183 -11.00 -2.51 18.41
N GLU A 184 -10.20 -1.49 18.08
CA GLU A 184 -10.71 -0.14 17.84
C GLU A 184 -11.44 -0.02 16.48
N CYS A 185 -11.32 -1.02 15.62
CA CYS A 185 -11.80 -0.99 14.24
C CYS A 185 -12.99 -1.94 13.99
N VAL A 186 -13.36 -2.82 14.93
CA VAL A 186 -14.33 -3.92 14.71
C VAL A 186 -15.68 -3.45 14.18
N ASP A 187 -16.17 -2.30 14.66
CA ASP A 187 -17.45 -1.72 14.24
C ASP A 187 -17.32 -0.69 13.11
N LEU A 188 -16.10 -0.45 12.60
CA LEU A 188 -15.83 0.51 11.53
C LEU A 188 -15.93 -0.19 10.17
N LEU A 189 -16.72 0.37 9.25
CA LEU A 189 -16.84 -0.16 7.89
C LEU A 189 -15.51 0.00 7.14
N GLN A 190 -15.23 -0.97 6.28
CA GLN A 190 -14.11 -0.87 5.35
C GLN A 190 -14.33 0.26 4.34
N PRO A 191 -13.24 0.87 3.82
CA PRO A 191 -13.32 1.89 2.79
C PRO A 191 -14.07 1.37 1.56
N MET A 192 -14.83 2.23 0.91
CA MET A 192 -15.44 1.88 -0.37
C MET A 192 -14.42 1.81 -1.49
N ASP A 193 -14.79 1.13 -2.57
CA ASP A 193 -14.00 1.04 -3.81
C ASP A 193 -13.53 2.41 -4.29
N ASP A 194 -12.25 2.49 -4.68
CA ASP A 194 -11.62 3.75 -5.08
C ASP A 194 -12.23 4.34 -6.35
N THR A 195 -12.65 3.51 -7.30
CA THR A 195 -13.29 3.99 -8.53
C THR A 195 -14.60 4.69 -8.21
N ARG A 196 -15.41 4.06 -7.34
CA ARG A 196 -16.68 4.64 -6.87
C ARG A 196 -16.46 5.94 -6.11
N TRP A 197 -15.45 5.98 -5.23
CA TRP A 197 -15.09 7.21 -4.52
C TRP A 197 -14.71 8.34 -5.49
N GLN A 198 -13.83 8.07 -6.46
CA GLN A 198 -13.37 9.07 -7.42
C GLN A 198 -14.51 9.58 -8.33
N ASN A 199 -15.50 8.73 -8.62
CA ASN A 199 -16.68 9.11 -9.38
C ASN A 199 -17.71 9.89 -8.56
N GLY A 200 -17.58 9.94 -7.23
CA GLY A 200 -18.59 10.54 -6.35
C GLY A 200 -19.85 9.66 -6.19
N ASP A 201 -19.74 8.35 -6.41
CA ASP A 201 -20.85 7.39 -6.40
C ASP A 201 -21.24 6.96 -4.97
N PHE A 202 -21.66 7.93 -4.17
CA PHE A 202 -22.07 7.79 -2.77
C PHE A 202 -23.50 7.26 -2.65
N TYR A 203 -23.67 5.95 -2.84
CA TYR A 203 -24.89 5.20 -2.54
C TYR A 203 -26.23 5.86 -2.95
N GLY A 204 -26.30 6.57 -4.09
CA GLY A 204 -27.56 7.12 -4.59
C GLY A 204 -27.78 8.63 -4.42
N SER A 205 -26.74 9.44 -4.59
CA SER A 205 -26.86 10.87 -4.94
C SER A 205 -27.51 11.14 -6.33
N HIS A 206 -28.21 10.15 -6.92
CA HIS A 206 -28.93 10.24 -8.18
C HIS A 206 -30.45 10.06 -8.03
N GLU A 207 -31.06 10.78 -7.10
CA GLU A 207 -32.51 11.08 -7.15
C GLU A 207 -32.74 12.56 -6.82
N ASN A 208 -32.34 13.44 -7.76
CA ASN A 208 -32.98 14.74 -8.01
C ASN A 208 -32.33 15.53 -9.18
N SER A 209 -31.55 14.90 -10.05
CA SER A 209 -31.21 15.45 -11.37
C SER A 209 -32.18 14.93 -12.43
N ASN A 210 -33.48 15.13 -12.22
CA ASN A 210 -34.36 15.26 -13.38
C ASN A 210 -33.93 16.54 -14.07
N GLY A 211 -33.24 16.39 -15.20
CA GLY A 211 -33.04 17.44 -16.16
C GLY A 211 -34.38 18.09 -16.46
N GLN A 212 -34.59 19.28 -15.90
CA GLN A 212 -35.71 20.11 -16.28
C GLN A 212 -35.32 20.80 -17.58
N ASP A 213 -35.39 20.02 -18.65
CA ASP A 213 -35.58 20.55 -19.98
C ASP A 213 -36.82 21.44 -19.98
N LEU A 214 -36.67 22.56 -20.67
CA LEU A 214 -37.71 23.54 -20.97
C LEU A 214 -38.92 22.88 -21.64
N ALA A 215 -40.03 22.66 -20.92
CA ALA A 215 -41.40 22.78 -21.47
C ALA A 215 -42.51 22.60 -20.42
N ASP A 216 -43.49 23.52 -20.52
CA ASP A 216 -44.93 23.40 -20.21
C ASP A 216 -45.50 23.82 -18.83
N PRO A 217 -46.17 25.00 -18.71
CA PRO A 217 -46.74 25.51 -17.44
C PRO A 217 -48.17 25.07 -17.08
N PHE A 218 -48.78 24.09 -17.75
CA PHE A 218 -50.19 23.76 -17.51
C PHE A 218 -50.43 22.25 -17.34
N HIS A 219 -50.06 21.69 -16.18
CA HIS A 219 -50.51 20.34 -15.81
C HIS A 219 -50.96 20.20 -14.34
N SER A 220 -51.38 21.28 -13.68
CA SER A 220 -51.89 21.28 -12.30
C SER A 220 -53.41 21.35 -12.18
N LEU A 221 -54.17 20.63 -13.01
CA LEU A 221 -55.66 20.62 -12.89
C LEU A 221 -56.34 19.26 -12.90
N ASN A 222 -55.62 18.13 -12.92
CA ASN A 222 -56.26 16.82 -12.83
C ASN A 222 -55.53 15.88 -11.87
N GLN A 223 -55.75 16.06 -10.56
CA GLN A 223 -55.63 14.96 -9.61
C GLN A 223 -56.69 15.10 -8.53
N VAL A 224 -57.62 14.15 -8.52
CA VAL A 224 -58.67 13.97 -7.52
C VAL A 224 -58.05 13.29 -6.29
N PRO A 225 -58.35 13.70 -5.04
CA PRO A 225 -57.81 13.04 -3.86
C PRO A 225 -58.54 11.72 -3.62
N ASN A 226 -57.81 10.61 -3.63
CA ASN A 226 -58.38 9.32 -3.25
C ASN A 226 -58.42 9.24 -1.71
N ILE A 227 -59.61 9.42 -1.15
CA ILE A 227 -59.92 9.23 0.27
C ILE A 227 -60.31 7.75 0.43
N TYR A 228 -59.73 7.09 1.45
CA TYR A 228 -59.87 5.68 1.86
C TYR A 228 -58.82 4.67 1.33
N ALA A 229 -57.77 4.46 2.12
CA ALA A 229 -57.27 3.12 2.42
C ALA A 229 -56.71 3.11 3.85
N SER A 230 -57.42 2.38 4.71
CA SER A 230 -57.18 2.16 6.12
C SER A 230 -56.22 0.98 6.35
N ASN A 231 -55.04 1.24 6.90
CA ASN A 231 -54.36 0.39 7.89
C ASN A 231 -53.09 1.11 8.41
N PRO A 232 -52.84 1.13 9.74
CA PRO A 232 -51.59 1.68 10.28
C PRO A 232 -50.50 0.61 10.16
N SER A 233 -49.70 0.67 9.10
CA SER A 233 -48.42 -0.02 9.07
C SER A 233 -47.47 0.66 10.08
N PRO A 234 -46.64 -0.09 10.82
CA PRO A 234 -45.63 0.51 11.69
C PRO A 234 -44.69 1.40 10.85
N PRO A 235 -44.08 2.43 11.44
CA PRO A 235 -43.19 3.33 10.70
C PRO A 235 -42.09 2.49 10.04
N PRO A 236 -41.66 2.81 8.81
CA PRO A 236 -40.54 2.11 8.19
C PRO A 236 -39.30 2.36 9.05
N SER A 237 -38.91 1.36 9.82
CA SER A 237 -37.57 1.29 10.37
C SER A 237 -36.63 0.96 9.22
N ILE A 238 -35.51 1.70 9.17
CA ILE A 238 -34.32 1.47 8.35
C ILE A 238 -34.36 2.12 6.95
N SER A 239 -33.87 3.36 6.87
CA SER A 239 -33.27 3.90 5.64
C SER A 239 -31.76 3.71 5.65
N SER A 240 -31.25 2.56 6.11
CA SER A 240 -29.86 2.22 5.78
C SER A 240 -29.83 1.82 4.31
N ASN A 241 -28.95 2.46 3.56
CA ASN A 241 -28.80 2.18 2.15
C ASN A 241 -28.43 0.70 1.98
N PRO A 242 -29.21 -0.13 1.24
CA PRO A 242 -28.95 -1.57 1.13
C PRO A 242 -27.55 -1.87 0.56
N GLN A 243 -26.96 -0.94 -0.19
CA GLN A 243 -25.58 -1.04 -0.69
C GLN A 243 -24.51 -0.76 0.38
N GLN A 244 -24.82 -0.01 1.44
CA GLN A 244 -23.94 0.20 2.59
C GLN A 244 -24.00 -1.00 3.56
N ALA A 245 -25.15 -1.66 3.64
CA ALA A 245 -25.37 -2.87 4.45
C ALA A 245 -24.56 -4.10 3.98
N ASN A 246 -24.07 -4.11 2.73
CA ASN A 246 -23.22 -5.18 2.20
C ASN A 246 -21.72 -4.98 2.48
N ARG A 247 -21.31 -3.89 3.16
CA ARG A 247 -19.90 -3.68 3.50
C ARG A 247 -19.52 -4.41 4.78
N CYS A 248 -18.37 -5.07 4.75
CA CYS A 248 -17.77 -5.66 5.94
C CYS A 248 -17.28 -4.55 6.89
N ALA A 249 -17.44 -4.80 8.19
CA ALA A 249 -16.83 -4.01 9.25
C ALA A 249 -15.57 -4.72 9.78
N GLY A 250 -14.65 -3.94 10.32
CA GLY A 250 -13.43 -4.46 10.92
C GLY A 250 -12.30 -4.76 9.94
N PRO A 251 -11.13 -5.13 10.48
CA PRO A 251 -9.98 -5.55 9.69
C PRO A 251 -10.33 -6.75 8.80
N THR A 252 -9.67 -6.86 7.65
CA THR A 252 -9.86 -7.95 6.69
C THR A 252 -8.52 -8.59 6.37
N ILE A 253 -8.55 -9.85 5.94
CA ILE A 253 -7.40 -10.58 5.40
C ILE A 253 -7.63 -10.98 3.93
N GLN A 254 -8.73 -10.52 3.32
CA GLN A 254 -9.11 -10.84 1.93
C GLN A 254 -8.93 -9.66 1.01
N VAL A 255 -8.48 -9.93 -0.22
CA VAL A 255 -8.36 -8.94 -1.29
C VAL A 255 -9.74 -8.52 -1.79
N THR A 256 -10.00 -7.21 -1.81
CA THR A 256 -11.27 -6.64 -2.30
C THR A 256 -11.11 -5.79 -3.56
N GLY A 257 -9.89 -5.39 -3.93
CA GLY A 257 -9.64 -4.58 -5.12
C GLY A 257 -8.17 -4.19 -5.32
N PRO A 258 -7.85 -3.45 -6.40
CA PRO A 258 -6.47 -3.07 -6.75
C PRO A 258 -5.94 -1.85 -5.97
N SER A 259 -6.78 -1.20 -5.15
CA SER A 259 -6.40 -0.01 -4.40
C SER A 259 -5.55 -0.32 -3.17
N LEU A 260 -4.96 0.72 -2.58
CA LEU A 260 -4.25 0.63 -1.29
C LEU A 260 -5.12 -0.04 -0.21
N PHE A 261 -6.42 0.27 -0.16
CA PHE A 261 -7.35 -0.36 0.78
C PHE A 261 -7.79 -1.76 0.35
N GLY A 262 -7.70 -2.07 -0.94
CA GLY A 262 -8.22 -3.31 -1.51
C GLY A 262 -7.30 -4.52 -1.32
N PHE A 263 -6.02 -4.39 -1.68
CA PHE A 263 -5.07 -5.51 -1.60
C PHE A 263 -4.02 -5.33 -0.49
N PHE A 264 -3.71 -4.09 -0.09
CA PHE A 264 -2.62 -3.81 0.85
C PHE A 264 -3.10 -3.68 2.30
N LEU A 265 -4.29 -3.12 2.56
CA LEU A 265 -4.88 -3.13 3.92
C LEU A 265 -4.92 -4.54 4.54
N PRO A 266 -5.34 -5.60 3.82
CA PRO A 266 -5.33 -6.94 4.40
C PRO A 266 -3.95 -7.45 4.81
N LEU A 267 -2.92 -7.17 4.00
CA LEU A 267 -1.53 -7.48 4.34
C LEU A 267 -1.07 -6.71 5.58
N MET A 268 -1.52 -5.46 5.75
CA MET A 268 -1.19 -4.66 6.92
C MET A 268 -1.88 -5.17 8.19
N THR A 269 -3.09 -5.72 8.08
CA THR A 269 -3.73 -6.43 9.20
C THR A 269 -2.87 -7.60 9.66
N ILE A 270 -2.45 -8.47 8.74
CA ILE A 270 -1.59 -9.63 9.06
C ILE A 270 -0.21 -9.18 9.60
N LEU A 271 0.37 -8.12 9.02
CA LEU A 271 1.62 -7.54 9.54
C LEU A 271 1.48 -7.07 10.99
N GLY A 272 0.32 -6.55 11.38
CA GLY A 272 0.03 -6.16 12.76
C GLY A 272 0.19 -7.34 13.72
N GLU A 273 -0.39 -8.48 13.41
CA GLU A 273 -0.25 -9.71 14.21
C GLU A 273 1.19 -10.21 14.27
N ILE A 274 1.91 -10.16 13.14
CA ILE A 274 3.33 -10.52 13.07
C ILE A 274 4.18 -9.62 13.98
N VAL A 275 3.90 -8.32 14.00
CA VAL A 275 4.57 -7.33 14.87
C VAL A 275 4.26 -7.60 16.35
N ASP A 276 2.99 -7.83 16.70
CA ASP A 276 2.59 -8.09 18.08
C ASP A 276 3.20 -9.40 18.59
N LEU A 277 3.20 -10.45 17.78
CA LEU A 277 3.87 -11.72 18.09
C LEU A 277 5.38 -11.53 18.32
N HIS A 278 6.03 -10.75 17.46
CA HIS A 278 7.46 -10.44 17.58
C HIS A 278 7.77 -9.75 18.92
N HIS A 279 7.01 -8.70 19.26
CA HIS A 279 7.21 -7.97 20.51
C HIS A 279 6.85 -8.80 21.74
N ALA A 280 5.83 -9.65 21.66
CA ALA A 280 5.45 -10.54 22.75
C ALA A 280 6.55 -11.56 23.05
N ARG A 281 7.13 -12.21 22.03
CA ARG A 281 8.26 -13.15 22.15
C ARG A 281 9.53 -12.48 22.70
N ASN A 282 9.79 -11.25 22.27
CA ASN A 282 10.98 -10.50 22.68
C ASN A 282 10.77 -9.65 23.95
N HIS A 283 9.61 -9.76 24.61
CA HIS A 283 9.31 -8.96 25.78
C HIS A 283 10.27 -9.31 26.94
N PRO A 284 11.05 -8.35 27.50
CA PRO A 284 12.18 -8.64 28.41
C PRO A 284 11.85 -9.44 29.67
N ARG A 285 10.60 -9.37 30.13
CA ARG A 285 10.13 -10.07 31.35
C ARG A 285 9.11 -11.18 31.08
N LEU A 286 8.44 -11.13 29.93
CA LEU A 286 7.24 -11.95 29.70
C LEU A 286 7.44 -12.96 28.57
N GLY A 287 8.27 -12.64 27.58
CA GLY A 287 8.51 -13.52 26.43
C GLY A 287 9.20 -14.83 26.80
N GLN A 288 10.08 -14.81 27.80
CA GLN A 288 10.82 -16.01 28.25
C GLN A 288 10.13 -16.81 29.37
N GLY A 289 9.07 -16.28 30.02
CA GLY A 289 8.52 -16.90 31.23
C GLY A 289 7.02 -16.79 31.47
N PHE A 290 6.27 -16.05 30.64
CA PHE A 290 4.83 -15.82 30.82
C PHE A 290 3.96 -16.09 29.58
N GLY A 291 4.54 -16.19 28.38
CA GLY A 291 3.89 -16.97 27.33
C GLY A 291 3.96 -18.42 27.75
N GLY A 292 2.86 -19.18 27.70
CA GLY A 292 2.88 -20.59 28.06
C GLY A 292 3.91 -21.34 27.21
N SER A 293 4.13 -22.61 27.55
CA SER A 293 4.99 -23.57 26.83
C SER A 293 5.15 -23.23 25.35
N GLY A 294 6.33 -23.40 24.75
CA GLY A 294 6.61 -23.03 23.34
C GLY A 294 5.51 -23.37 22.30
N ALA A 295 4.67 -24.38 22.59
CA ALA A 295 3.40 -24.67 21.92
C ALA A 295 2.47 -23.45 21.71
N ASP A 296 2.28 -22.56 22.70
CA ASP A 296 1.39 -21.39 22.58
C ASP A 296 1.87 -20.45 21.46
N TRP A 297 3.19 -20.32 21.29
CA TRP A 297 3.78 -19.51 20.23
C TRP A 297 3.72 -20.17 18.86
N GLU A 298 3.73 -21.50 18.81
CA GLU A 298 3.58 -22.27 17.57
C GLU A 298 2.14 -22.21 17.06
N ASP A 299 1.15 -22.28 17.95
CA ASP A 299 -0.27 -22.12 17.61
C ASP A 299 -0.55 -20.73 17.02
N GLN A 300 0.01 -19.67 17.61
CA GLN A 300 -0.10 -18.31 17.06
C GLN A 300 0.57 -18.18 15.68
N VAL A 301 1.73 -18.82 15.46
CA VAL A 301 2.36 -18.85 14.13
C VAL A 301 1.48 -19.59 13.12
N ALA A 302 0.89 -20.71 13.51
CA ALA A 302 0.02 -21.49 12.64
C ALA A 302 -1.24 -20.70 12.25
N GLU A 303 -1.81 -19.92 13.17
CA GLU A 303 -2.94 -19.04 12.88
C GLU A 303 -2.56 -17.95 11.88
N ILE A 304 -1.47 -17.21 12.11
CA ILE A 304 -1.01 -16.16 11.19
C ILE A 304 -0.65 -16.75 9.82
N GLN A 305 -0.04 -17.95 9.79
CA GLN A 305 0.24 -18.66 8.55
C GLN A 305 -1.05 -19.00 7.80
N SER A 306 -2.09 -19.47 8.50
CA SER A 306 -3.42 -19.70 7.91
C SER A 306 -4.01 -18.41 7.31
N GLN A 307 -3.84 -17.26 7.97
CA GLN A 307 -4.28 -15.97 7.44
C GLN A 307 -3.54 -15.57 6.16
N LEU A 308 -2.21 -15.80 6.09
CA LEU A 308 -1.42 -15.57 4.88
C LEU A 308 -1.89 -16.48 3.73
N ASP A 309 -2.15 -17.75 4.01
CA ASP A 309 -2.69 -18.70 3.02
C ASP A 309 -4.09 -18.27 2.55
N MET A 310 -4.93 -17.74 3.45
CA MET A 310 -6.24 -17.17 3.08
C MET A 310 -6.10 -15.93 2.18
N TYR A 311 -5.15 -15.05 2.48
CA TYR A 311 -4.84 -13.91 1.63
C TYR A 311 -4.39 -14.36 0.24
N GLU A 312 -3.44 -15.31 0.16
CA GLU A 312 -2.92 -15.84 -1.11
C GLU A 312 -4.02 -16.42 -2.00
N ARG A 313 -4.92 -17.22 -1.41
CA ARG A 313 -6.09 -17.76 -2.12
C ARG A 313 -6.98 -16.64 -2.62
N SER A 314 -7.29 -15.65 -1.78
CA SER A 314 -8.13 -14.52 -2.19
C SER A 314 -7.50 -13.68 -3.32
N LEU A 315 -6.17 -13.51 -3.30
CA LEU A 315 -5.42 -12.81 -4.34
C LEU A 315 -5.48 -13.60 -5.66
N SER A 316 -5.33 -14.92 -5.58
CA SER A 316 -5.42 -15.83 -6.73
C SER A 316 -6.85 -15.86 -7.30
N ASP A 317 -7.87 -16.02 -6.47
CA ASP A 317 -9.28 -16.01 -6.90
C ASP A 317 -9.63 -14.67 -7.56
N TRP A 318 -9.12 -13.57 -7.00
CA TRP A 318 -9.28 -12.25 -7.57
C TRP A 318 -8.56 -12.11 -8.92
N GLU A 319 -7.40 -12.72 -9.12
CA GLU A 319 -6.71 -12.80 -10.41
C GLU A 319 -7.60 -13.46 -11.48
N HIS A 320 -8.23 -14.59 -11.16
CA HIS A 320 -9.02 -15.39 -12.11
C HIS A 320 -10.39 -14.76 -12.41
N ASN A 321 -11.12 -14.28 -11.39
CA ASN A 321 -12.52 -13.84 -11.51
C ASN A 321 -12.79 -12.63 -12.45
N ARG A 322 -11.78 -11.87 -12.89
CA ARG A 322 -11.96 -10.81 -13.91
C ARG A 322 -11.30 -11.08 -15.26
N LEU A 323 -10.56 -12.17 -15.40
CA LEU A 323 -10.03 -12.58 -16.70
C LEU A 323 -11.11 -13.26 -17.56
N ASP A 324 -12.07 -13.93 -16.92
CA ASP A 324 -13.22 -14.56 -17.61
C ASP A 324 -14.27 -13.56 -18.09
N THR A 325 -14.44 -12.42 -17.41
CA THR A 325 -15.44 -11.40 -17.81
C THR A 325 -15.11 -10.72 -19.14
N ASP A 326 -13.84 -10.71 -19.56
CA ASP A 326 -13.39 -10.14 -20.84
C ASP A 326 -13.39 -11.16 -21.99
N GLN A 327 -13.54 -12.47 -21.72
CA GLN A 327 -13.64 -13.51 -22.76
C GLN A 327 -15.08 -13.85 -23.16
N GLU A 328 -16.07 -13.62 -22.29
CA GLU A 328 -17.49 -13.92 -22.55
C GLU A 328 -18.33 -12.69 -22.98
N LYS A 329 -17.90 -11.96 -24.01
CA LYS A 329 -18.85 -11.18 -24.83
C LYS A 329 -19.12 -11.93 -26.13
N PRO A 330 -20.25 -12.66 -26.25
CA PRO A 330 -20.68 -13.16 -27.55
C PRO A 330 -20.93 -11.96 -28.46
N ARG A 331 -20.30 -11.98 -29.64
CA ARG A 331 -20.64 -11.05 -30.73
C ARG A 331 -22.01 -11.46 -31.26
N ASP A 332 -23.06 -10.80 -30.77
CA ASP A 332 -24.39 -10.84 -31.39
C ASP A 332 -24.34 -10.07 -32.73
N ASP A 333 -23.77 -10.70 -33.76
CA ASP A 333 -23.92 -10.30 -35.15
C ASP A 333 -23.86 -11.56 -36.03
N ALA A 334 -24.90 -12.39 -35.92
CA ALA A 334 -25.19 -13.42 -36.91
C ALA A 334 -26.62 -13.25 -37.43
N VAL A 335 -26.67 -12.64 -38.60
CA VAL A 335 -27.84 -12.41 -39.45
C VAL A 335 -28.66 -13.69 -39.60
N ASN A 336 -29.94 -13.55 -39.29
CA ASN A 336 -31.01 -14.49 -39.59
C ASN A 336 -31.11 -14.72 -41.11
N MET A 337 -30.66 -15.87 -41.60
CA MET A 337 -31.04 -16.46 -42.90
C MET A 337 -30.64 -17.93 -42.94
N ASN A 338 -31.57 -18.83 -42.62
CA ASN A 338 -32.12 -19.77 -43.60
C ASN A 338 -32.93 -20.88 -42.92
N GLY A 339 -34.10 -21.15 -43.49
CA GLY A 339 -34.81 -22.40 -43.27
C GLY A 339 -34.16 -23.56 -43.99
N GLN A 340 -34.26 -24.74 -43.40
CA GLN A 340 -34.23 -26.06 -44.04
C GLN A 340 -35.27 -26.90 -43.27
N GLN A 341 -36.37 -27.36 -43.85
CA GLN A 341 -36.46 -28.47 -44.81
C GLN A 341 -35.59 -29.69 -44.45
N GLN A 342 -36.23 -30.56 -43.66
CA GLN A 342 -36.20 -32.02 -43.57
C GLN A 342 -35.12 -32.83 -44.32
N ALA A 343 -34.51 -33.73 -43.52
CA ALA A 343 -34.31 -35.18 -43.69
C ALA A 343 -33.51 -35.71 -44.90
N ALA A 344 -32.42 -36.44 -44.62
CA ALA A 344 -32.37 -37.91 -44.75
C ALA A 344 -30.97 -38.48 -44.46
N GLU A 345 -30.96 -39.75 -44.06
CA GLU A 345 -29.87 -40.64 -43.65
C GLU A 345 -28.84 -40.95 -44.75
N THR A 346 -27.58 -41.25 -44.40
CA THR A 346 -26.94 -42.60 -44.45
C THR A 346 -25.40 -42.56 -44.35
N LEU A 347 -24.84 -43.61 -43.73
CA LEU A 347 -23.43 -43.99 -43.51
C LEU A 347 -22.80 -44.65 -44.79
N PRO A 348 -21.58 -45.23 -44.77
CA PRO A 348 -20.27 -44.61 -45.08
C PRO A 348 -19.52 -45.41 -46.19
N GLU A 349 -18.18 -45.29 -46.24
CA GLU A 349 -17.20 -46.10 -47.02
C GLU A 349 -16.94 -45.66 -48.48
N THR A 350 -15.79 -45.83 -49.14
CA THR A 350 -14.36 -46.07 -48.84
C THR A 350 -13.60 -45.86 -50.18
N THR A 351 -12.34 -45.42 -50.10
CA THR A 351 -11.18 -45.90 -50.89
C THR A 351 -11.01 -45.54 -52.40
N GLU A 352 -9.85 -44.88 -52.62
CA GLU A 352 -8.88 -44.99 -53.72
C GLU A 352 -9.08 -44.40 -55.13
N ALA A 353 -8.04 -43.61 -55.50
CA ALA A 353 -7.24 -43.64 -56.72
C ALA A 353 -7.94 -43.57 -58.10
N ARG A 354 -7.52 -42.61 -58.93
CA ARG A 354 -6.66 -42.87 -60.10
C ARG A 354 -6.32 -41.61 -60.90
N LEU A 355 -5.04 -41.55 -61.21
CA LEU A 355 -4.31 -40.73 -62.18
C LEU A 355 -4.96 -40.59 -63.56
N GLN A 356 -4.78 -39.43 -64.20
CA GLN A 356 -4.40 -39.16 -65.61
C GLN A 356 -4.77 -37.69 -65.90
N GLY A 357 -3.99 -36.84 -66.57
CA GLY A 357 -2.79 -37.02 -67.36
C GLY A 357 -2.77 -35.93 -68.45
N ASN A 358 -1.57 -35.45 -68.74
CA ASN A 358 -1.13 -34.80 -69.99
C ASN A 358 -1.42 -33.32 -70.32
N ASN A 359 -0.29 -32.58 -70.28
CA ASN A 359 0.41 -31.92 -71.41
C ASN A 359 -0.09 -30.59 -71.96
N GLY A 360 0.84 -29.62 -71.97
CA GLY A 360 0.84 -28.46 -72.85
C GLY A 360 1.86 -27.40 -72.43
N ASP A 361 3.10 -27.57 -72.88
CA ASP A 361 4.21 -26.59 -72.79
C ASP A 361 3.82 -25.19 -73.27
N THR A 362 4.26 -24.13 -72.57
CA THR A 362 4.98 -23.01 -73.20
C THR A 362 5.79 -22.23 -72.15
N LEU A 363 7.06 -22.03 -72.46
CA LEU A 363 8.13 -21.41 -71.69
C LEU A 363 7.99 -19.88 -71.60
N THR A 364 8.14 -19.31 -70.40
CA THR A 364 8.96 -18.09 -70.10
C THR A 364 9.15 -17.95 -68.59
N ASP A 365 10.40 -18.06 -68.13
CA ASP A 365 10.95 -17.63 -66.82
C ASP A 365 12.03 -16.55 -67.18
N PRO A 366 12.50 -15.61 -66.31
CA PRO A 366 12.44 -15.64 -64.85
C PRO A 366 12.17 -14.30 -64.12
N ALA A 367 11.53 -14.36 -62.95
CA ALA A 367 11.73 -13.38 -61.89
C ALA A 367 11.49 -14.01 -60.51
N ILE A 368 12.59 -14.22 -59.80
CA ILE A 368 12.66 -14.75 -58.43
C ILE A 368 11.93 -13.78 -57.48
N ALA A 369 10.83 -14.25 -56.89
CA ALA A 369 10.21 -13.65 -55.69
C ALA A 369 10.47 -14.58 -54.48
N PRO A 370 10.81 -14.03 -53.29
CA PRO A 370 11.15 -14.81 -52.11
C PRO A 370 9.91 -15.50 -51.49
N PRO A 371 10.10 -16.58 -50.71
CA PRO A 371 9.01 -17.36 -50.13
C PRO A 371 8.21 -16.57 -49.07
N PRO A 372 6.94 -16.92 -48.82
CA PRO A 372 6.11 -16.23 -47.85
C PRO A 372 6.66 -16.43 -46.42
N ALA A 373 6.72 -15.31 -45.68
CA ALA A 373 7.16 -15.28 -44.29
C ALA A 373 6.28 -16.16 -43.39
N PRO A 374 6.84 -16.77 -42.33
CA PRO A 374 6.08 -17.55 -41.36
C PRO A 374 5.03 -16.67 -40.68
N ALA A 375 3.86 -17.25 -40.42
CA ALA A 375 2.72 -16.60 -39.79
C ALA A 375 3.17 -15.83 -38.54
N ALA A 376 2.95 -14.52 -38.56
CA ALA A 376 3.13 -13.68 -37.39
C ALA A 376 2.23 -14.20 -36.27
N ASP A 377 2.87 -14.56 -35.15
CA ASP A 377 2.22 -14.78 -33.87
C ASP A 377 1.26 -13.60 -33.61
N LYS A 378 0.00 -13.92 -33.27
CA LYS A 378 -1.00 -12.92 -32.88
C LYS A 378 -0.59 -12.33 -31.52
N SER A 379 0.31 -11.35 -31.56
CA SER A 379 0.79 -10.64 -30.38
C SER A 379 -0.33 -9.77 -29.81
N SER A 380 -0.77 -10.13 -28.60
CA SER A 380 -1.35 -9.31 -27.53
C SER A 380 -1.91 -7.94 -27.92
N SER A 381 -3.23 -7.81 -27.86
CA SER A 381 -3.89 -6.50 -27.75
C SER A 381 -3.31 -5.68 -26.57
N PRO A 382 -3.21 -4.34 -26.67
CA PRO A 382 -2.80 -3.51 -25.55
C PRO A 382 -3.69 -3.77 -24.34
N LEU A 383 -3.11 -3.99 -23.16
CA LEU A 383 -3.85 -4.20 -21.92
C LEU A 383 -4.64 -2.93 -21.58
N SER A 384 -5.89 -3.08 -21.14
CA SER A 384 -6.67 -1.96 -20.60
C SER A 384 -6.01 -1.39 -19.33
N GLY A 385 -6.25 -0.11 -19.02
CA GLY A 385 -5.72 0.54 -17.81
C GLY A 385 -6.05 -0.23 -16.53
N ASP A 386 -7.29 -0.72 -16.41
CA ASP A 386 -7.76 -1.53 -15.28
C ASP A 386 -7.02 -2.87 -15.19
N GLN A 387 -6.74 -3.51 -16.33
CA GLN A 387 -5.97 -4.75 -16.37
C GLN A 387 -4.51 -4.52 -15.93
N MET A 388 -3.93 -3.37 -16.27
CA MET A 388 -2.58 -3.01 -15.83
C MET A 388 -2.55 -2.74 -14.32
N GLN A 389 -3.46 -1.94 -13.78
CA GLN A 389 -3.56 -1.70 -12.33
C GLN A 389 -3.74 -2.99 -11.54
N LYS A 390 -4.55 -3.91 -12.06
CA LYS A 390 -4.71 -5.25 -11.49
C LYS A 390 -3.39 -6.01 -11.43
N LYS A 391 -2.64 -6.06 -12.54
CA LYS A 391 -1.32 -6.74 -12.59
C LYS A 391 -0.29 -6.12 -11.65
N ILE A 392 -0.30 -4.79 -11.51
CA ILE A 392 0.53 -4.08 -10.55
C ILE A 392 0.14 -4.52 -9.13
N ALA A 393 -1.13 -4.42 -8.74
CA ALA A 393 -1.61 -4.82 -7.42
C ALA A 393 -1.30 -6.29 -7.09
N LEU A 394 -1.48 -7.20 -8.06
CA LEU A 394 -1.09 -8.61 -7.92
C LEU A 394 0.40 -8.74 -7.61
N ALA A 395 1.28 -8.14 -8.41
CA ALA A 395 2.72 -8.26 -8.24
C ALA A 395 3.22 -7.68 -6.91
N TYR A 396 2.68 -6.53 -6.49
CA TYR A 396 2.97 -5.94 -5.19
C TYR A 396 2.42 -6.78 -4.03
N GLY A 397 1.18 -7.27 -4.14
CA GLY A 397 0.54 -8.13 -3.15
C GLY A 397 1.33 -9.43 -2.93
N THR A 398 1.73 -10.11 -4.02
CA THR A 398 2.54 -11.33 -3.96
C THR A 398 3.91 -11.08 -3.33
N HIS A 399 4.58 -9.97 -3.69
CA HIS A 399 5.86 -9.63 -3.07
C HIS A 399 5.74 -9.45 -1.56
N VAL A 400 4.79 -8.63 -1.11
CA VAL A 400 4.59 -8.33 0.32
C VAL A 400 4.16 -9.58 1.08
N LEU A 401 3.26 -10.40 0.53
CA LEU A 401 2.86 -11.70 1.09
C LEU A 401 4.08 -12.57 1.44
N HIS A 402 5.00 -12.77 0.49
CA HIS A 402 6.21 -13.55 0.74
C HIS A 402 7.13 -12.90 1.77
N VAL A 403 7.23 -11.56 1.80
CA VAL A 403 7.95 -10.85 2.86
C VAL A 403 7.33 -11.10 4.23
N LEU A 404 6.00 -11.17 4.33
CA LEU A 404 5.33 -11.48 5.59
C LEU A 404 5.60 -12.92 6.06
N HIS A 405 5.63 -13.91 5.16
CA HIS A 405 6.08 -15.27 5.53
C HIS A 405 7.52 -15.30 6.04
N ILE A 406 8.41 -14.51 5.44
CA ILE A 406 9.80 -14.36 5.90
C ILE A 406 9.83 -13.76 7.31
N LEU A 407 9.08 -12.69 7.55
CA LEU A 407 9.01 -12.02 8.85
C LEU A 407 8.38 -12.92 9.94
N LEU A 408 7.43 -13.79 9.59
CA LEU A 408 6.82 -14.75 10.50
C LEU A 408 7.78 -15.89 10.87
N SER A 409 8.55 -16.37 9.89
CA SER A 409 9.45 -17.53 10.04
C SER A 409 10.83 -17.18 10.61
N GLY A 410 11.28 -15.94 10.41
CA GLY A 410 12.67 -15.56 10.57
C GLY A 410 12.96 -14.55 11.67
N LYS A 411 14.25 -14.34 11.89
CA LYS A 411 14.75 -13.20 12.67
C LYS A 411 14.59 -11.93 11.85
N TRP A 412 14.36 -10.80 12.52
CA TRP A 412 14.25 -9.50 11.85
C TRP A 412 15.59 -8.75 11.84
N ASP A 413 16.49 -9.05 12.79
CA ASP A 413 17.79 -8.39 12.91
C ASP A 413 18.80 -9.00 11.92
N PRO A 414 19.30 -8.24 10.93
CA PRO A 414 20.22 -8.77 9.91
C PRO A 414 21.56 -9.24 10.50
N ILE A 415 21.99 -8.65 11.61
CA ILE A 415 23.23 -9.06 12.29
C ILE A 415 23.04 -10.41 12.99
N SER A 416 21.93 -10.57 13.73
CA SER A 416 21.58 -11.85 14.37
C SER A 416 21.34 -12.96 13.35
N MET A 417 20.89 -12.63 12.14
CA MET A 417 20.80 -13.57 11.01
C MET A 417 22.19 -13.98 10.49
N LEU A 418 23.12 -13.04 10.33
CA LEU A 418 24.49 -13.34 9.87
C LEU A 418 25.30 -14.16 10.88
N ASP A 419 25.14 -13.86 12.18
CA ASP A 419 25.85 -14.54 13.26
C ASP A 419 25.40 -15.99 13.42
N ASP A 420 24.10 -16.26 13.22
CA ASP A 420 23.51 -17.61 13.29
C ASP A 420 23.87 -18.38 14.58
N ASN A 421 23.93 -17.68 15.72
CA ASN A 421 24.36 -18.26 17.00
C ASN A 421 23.47 -19.43 17.49
N ASP A 422 22.24 -19.55 16.99
CA ASP A 422 21.25 -20.58 17.31
C ASP A 422 21.12 -21.66 16.22
N LEU A 423 21.99 -21.64 15.20
CA LEU A 423 21.98 -22.59 14.07
C LEU A 423 20.65 -22.59 13.30
N TRP A 424 19.93 -21.45 13.27
CA TRP A 424 18.67 -21.30 12.55
C TRP A 424 18.81 -21.64 11.06
N ILE A 425 19.96 -21.39 10.44
CA ILE A 425 20.24 -21.74 9.03
C ILE A 425 20.06 -23.25 8.74
N SER A 426 20.20 -24.11 9.75
CA SER A 426 19.99 -25.56 9.59
C SER A 426 18.54 -26.01 9.82
N SER A 427 17.63 -25.08 10.15
CA SER A 427 16.24 -25.39 10.48
C SER A 427 15.36 -25.55 9.22
N PRO A 428 14.25 -26.31 9.31
CA PRO A 428 13.24 -26.34 8.26
C PRO A 428 12.63 -24.97 7.97
N GLY A 429 12.51 -24.12 8.99
CA GLY A 429 12.00 -22.74 8.86
C GLY A 429 12.88 -21.88 7.95
N PHE A 430 14.20 -22.05 8.00
CA PHE A 430 15.13 -21.36 7.10
C PHE A 430 14.95 -21.77 5.64
N ILE A 431 14.72 -23.06 5.37
CA ILE A 431 14.47 -23.57 4.01
C ILE A 431 13.18 -22.96 3.45
N SER A 432 12.11 -22.96 4.24
CA SER A 432 10.83 -22.34 3.86
C SER A 432 10.99 -20.84 3.59
N ALA A 433 11.65 -20.11 4.50
CA ALA A 433 11.87 -18.68 4.35
C ALA A 433 12.76 -18.33 3.14
N THR A 434 13.74 -19.20 2.81
CA THR A 434 14.56 -19.06 1.61
C THR A 434 13.73 -19.21 0.33
N ALA A 435 12.81 -20.18 0.28
CA ALA A 435 11.89 -20.33 -0.85
C ALA A 435 11.05 -19.06 -1.05
N HIS A 436 10.47 -18.52 0.03
CA HIS A 436 9.75 -17.25 -0.01
C HIS A 436 10.63 -16.07 -0.44
N ALA A 437 11.91 -16.01 -0.05
CA ALA A 437 12.81 -14.94 -0.48
C ALA A 437 13.09 -14.97 -2.00
N VAL A 438 13.19 -16.16 -2.60
CA VAL A 438 13.30 -16.30 -4.06
C VAL A 438 12.00 -15.90 -4.74
N SER A 439 10.84 -16.39 -4.28
CA SER A 439 9.54 -16.02 -4.84
C SER A 439 9.24 -14.51 -4.70
N ALA A 440 9.66 -13.89 -3.59
CA ALA A 440 9.57 -12.44 -3.40
C ALA A 440 10.41 -11.67 -4.44
N ALA A 441 11.59 -12.17 -4.81
CA ALA A 441 12.42 -11.59 -5.86
C ALA A 441 11.85 -11.79 -7.26
N GLU A 442 11.21 -12.94 -7.53
CA GLU A 442 10.47 -13.17 -8.78
C GLU A 442 9.28 -12.20 -8.92
N ALA A 443 8.53 -12.00 -7.83
CA ALA A 443 7.45 -11.01 -7.79
C ALA A 443 7.96 -9.59 -8.09
N ILE A 444 9.15 -9.21 -7.59
CA ILE A 444 9.80 -7.94 -7.95
C ILE A 444 10.10 -7.85 -9.44
N GLY A 445 10.52 -8.96 -10.06
CA GLY A 445 10.70 -9.02 -11.51
C GLY A 445 9.42 -8.65 -12.27
N ASN A 446 8.26 -9.11 -11.79
CA ASN A 446 6.95 -8.73 -12.32
C ASN A 446 6.60 -7.26 -12.00
N ILE A 447 6.91 -6.77 -10.79
CA ILE A 447 6.73 -5.36 -10.44
C ILE A 447 7.50 -4.47 -11.43
N LEU A 448 8.80 -4.71 -11.65
CA LEU A 448 9.61 -3.90 -12.55
C LEU A 448 9.18 -4.00 -14.03
N LYS A 449 8.41 -5.03 -14.39
CA LYS A 449 7.81 -5.16 -15.72
C LYS A 449 6.58 -4.27 -15.89
N TYR A 450 5.77 -4.12 -14.83
CA TYR A 450 4.49 -3.40 -14.90
C TYR A 450 4.58 -1.95 -14.36
N ASP A 451 5.49 -1.68 -13.42
CA ASP A 451 5.81 -0.38 -12.83
C ASP A 451 7.35 -0.21 -12.77
N PRO A 452 8.00 0.09 -13.90
CA PRO A 452 9.46 0.13 -14.02
C PRO A 452 10.13 1.21 -13.17
N ASP A 453 9.36 2.23 -12.75
CA ASP A 453 9.82 3.34 -11.93
C ASP A 453 9.42 3.17 -10.45
N LEU A 454 8.80 2.05 -10.05
CA LEU A 454 8.32 1.80 -8.68
C LEU A 454 7.48 2.96 -8.11
N SER A 455 6.69 3.59 -8.98
CA SER A 455 5.94 4.82 -8.72
C SER A 455 4.58 4.57 -8.07
N PHE A 456 4.09 3.33 -8.07
CA PHE A 456 2.77 2.97 -7.56
C PHE A 456 2.62 3.15 -6.04
N MET A 457 3.64 2.77 -5.26
CA MET A 457 3.63 2.91 -3.80
C MET A 457 5.02 3.21 -3.19
N PRO A 458 5.68 4.29 -3.63
CA PRO A 458 7.09 4.56 -3.32
C PRO A 458 7.36 4.73 -1.82
N TYR A 459 6.38 5.25 -1.06
CA TYR A 459 6.49 5.42 0.40
C TYR A 459 6.61 4.09 1.14
N PHE A 460 5.82 3.09 0.76
CA PHE A 460 5.72 1.82 1.48
C PHE A 460 6.72 0.77 0.99
N PHE A 461 6.90 0.66 -0.34
CA PHE A 461 7.55 -0.50 -0.97
C PHE A 461 8.98 -0.76 -0.47
N GLY A 462 9.76 0.30 -0.26
CA GLY A 462 11.18 0.20 0.06
C GLY A 462 11.50 -0.66 1.29
N ILE A 463 10.59 -0.71 2.26
CA ILE A 463 10.76 -1.49 3.49
C ILE A 463 10.57 -2.97 3.23
N TYR A 464 9.56 -3.35 2.45
CA TYR A 464 9.31 -4.75 2.10
C TYR A 464 10.40 -5.28 1.17
N LEU A 465 10.85 -4.45 0.23
CA LEU A 465 12.01 -4.73 -0.60
C LEU A 465 13.25 -4.99 0.26
N LEU A 466 13.53 -4.15 1.27
CA LEU A 466 14.64 -4.35 2.20
C LEU A 466 14.51 -5.64 3.00
N GLN A 467 13.37 -5.84 3.69
CA GLN A 467 13.14 -6.99 4.58
C GLN A 467 13.22 -8.32 3.82
N GLY A 468 12.62 -8.39 2.61
CA GLY A 468 12.72 -9.57 1.74
C GLY A 468 14.13 -9.87 1.24
N SER A 469 15.05 -8.90 1.31
CA SER A 469 16.42 -9.04 0.80
C SER A 469 17.41 -9.59 1.83
N PHE A 470 17.11 -9.54 3.13
CA PHE A 470 18.07 -9.96 4.16
C PHE A 470 18.46 -11.43 4.07
N LEU A 471 17.51 -12.32 3.75
CA LEU A 471 17.83 -13.74 3.56
C LEU A 471 18.68 -13.99 2.32
N LEU A 472 18.40 -13.30 1.21
CA LEU A 472 19.24 -13.39 0.01
C LEU A 472 20.67 -12.90 0.27
N LEU A 473 20.82 -11.84 1.07
CA LEU A 473 22.12 -11.35 1.52
C LEU A 473 22.85 -12.41 2.38
N LEU A 474 22.15 -13.03 3.34
CA LEU A 474 22.70 -14.07 4.20
C LEU A 474 23.18 -15.27 3.36
N ILE A 475 22.36 -15.75 2.43
CA ILE A 475 22.69 -16.88 1.56
C ILE A 475 23.88 -16.54 0.66
N ALA A 476 23.90 -15.32 0.09
CA ALA A 476 25.02 -14.84 -0.70
C ALA A 476 26.33 -14.81 0.10
N ASP A 477 26.28 -14.42 1.38
CA ASP A 477 27.47 -14.35 2.24
C ASP A 477 27.97 -15.72 2.71
N LYS A 478 27.05 -16.65 2.99
CA LYS A 478 27.36 -18.01 3.46
C LYS A 478 27.78 -18.96 2.33
N LEU A 479 27.04 -18.98 1.21
CA LEU A 479 27.32 -19.88 0.09
C LEU A 479 28.38 -19.32 -0.88
N GLN A 480 28.52 -18.00 -0.98
CA GLN A 480 29.51 -17.35 -1.85
C GLN A 480 29.48 -17.92 -3.27
N GLY A 481 30.60 -18.43 -3.79
CA GLY A 481 30.70 -19.01 -5.13
C GLY A 481 29.90 -20.31 -5.34
N GLU A 482 29.34 -20.91 -4.28
CA GLU A 482 28.53 -22.12 -4.33
C GLU A 482 27.02 -21.81 -4.40
N ALA A 483 26.63 -20.52 -4.42
CA ALA A 483 25.23 -20.14 -4.52
C ALA A 483 24.60 -20.57 -5.86
N SER A 484 23.34 -21.01 -5.82
CA SER A 484 22.61 -21.42 -7.02
C SER A 484 22.33 -20.25 -7.97
N GLN A 485 22.14 -20.53 -9.27
CA GLN A 485 21.82 -19.49 -10.25
C GLN A 485 20.49 -18.77 -9.95
N ALA A 486 19.53 -19.45 -9.32
CA ALA A 486 18.28 -18.83 -8.88
C ALA A 486 18.54 -17.75 -7.81
N VAL A 487 19.38 -18.02 -6.82
CA VAL A 487 19.76 -17.04 -5.78
C VAL A 487 20.55 -15.88 -6.38
N VAL A 488 21.47 -16.16 -7.30
CA VAL A 488 22.23 -15.11 -8.01
C VAL A 488 21.28 -14.19 -8.80
N GLY A 489 20.34 -14.76 -9.56
CA GLY A 489 19.34 -14.00 -10.30
C GLY A 489 18.38 -13.21 -9.41
N ALA A 490 18.00 -13.78 -8.26
CA ALA A 490 17.22 -13.09 -7.24
C ALA A 490 17.98 -11.86 -6.70
N CYS A 491 19.24 -12.02 -6.29
CA CYS A 491 20.11 -10.93 -5.84
C CYS A 491 20.27 -9.82 -6.90
N GLU A 492 20.41 -10.17 -8.19
CA GLU A 492 20.47 -9.19 -9.28
C GLU A 492 19.18 -8.38 -9.42
N THR A 493 18.04 -9.05 -9.32
CA THR A 493 16.72 -8.42 -9.37
C THR A 493 16.53 -7.47 -8.19
N ILE A 494 16.93 -7.87 -6.98
CA ILE A 494 16.93 -7.05 -5.78
C ILE A 494 17.81 -5.81 -5.91
N VAL A 495 19.04 -5.95 -6.45
CA VAL A 495 19.94 -4.81 -6.68
C VAL A 495 19.31 -3.81 -7.63
N ARG A 496 18.74 -4.29 -8.75
CA ARG A 496 18.05 -3.45 -9.74
C ARG A 496 16.86 -2.72 -9.12
N ALA A 497 16.05 -3.42 -8.33
CA ALA A 497 14.90 -2.82 -7.66
C ALA A 497 15.31 -1.73 -6.66
N HIS A 498 16.37 -1.95 -5.87
CA HIS A 498 16.91 -0.93 -4.99
C HIS A 498 17.49 0.27 -5.76
N GLU A 499 18.09 0.04 -6.93
CA GLU A 499 18.58 1.12 -7.80
C GLU A 499 17.45 2.02 -8.28
N VAL A 500 16.35 1.41 -8.76
CA VAL A 500 15.14 2.15 -9.14
C VAL A 500 14.52 2.84 -7.94
N CYS A 501 14.34 2.12 -6.82
CA CYS A 501 13.66 2.65 -5.63
C CYS A 501 14.36 3.89 -5.06
N VAL A 502 15.70 3.91 -5.07
CA VAL A 502 16.50 5.08 -4.65
C VAL A 502 16.27 6.30 -5.55
N VAL A 503 16.03 6.09 -6.85
CA VAL A 503 15.73 7.19 -7.78
C VAL A 503 14.33 7.75 -7.52
N THR A 504 13.37 6.88 -7.24
CA THR A 504 11.96 7.24 -7.02
C THR A 504 11.72 7.89 -5.66
N LEU A 505 12.23 7.29 -4.59
CA LEU A 505 12.18 7.83 -3.23
C LEU A 505 13.52 7.63 -2.52
N ASN A 506 14.34 8.67 -2.59
CA ASN A 506 15.71 8.60 -2.11
C ASN A 506 15.81 8.56 -0.58
N THR A 507 15.91 7.37 -0.01
CA THR A 507 16.13 7.17 1.43
C THR A 507 17.54 6.66 1.71
N GLU A 508 18.10 7.06 2.86
CA GLU A 508 19.47 6.69 3.23
C GLU A 508 19.66 5.17 3.37
N TYR A 509 18.70 4.49 4.01
CA TYR A 509 18.78 3.06 4.24
C TYR A 509 18.83 2.27 2.92
N GLN A 510 18.06 2.67 1.91
CA GLN A 510 18.10 2.04 0.59
C GLN A 510 19.44 2.25 -0.10
N ARG A 511 20.01 3.47 -0.06
CA ARG A 511 21.33 3.76 -0.64
C ARG A 511 22.41 2.89 0.00
N ASN A 512 22.37 2.76 1.32
CA ASN A 512 23.34 1.99 2.09
C ASN A 512 23.17 0.49 1.81
N PHE A 513 21.95 -0.03 1.87
CA PHE A 513 21.68 -1.43 1.61
C PHE A 513 22.00 -1.85 0.16
N ARG A 514 21.70 -1.00 -0.83
CA ARG A 514 22.13 -1.23 -2.23
C ARG A 514 23.63 -1.46 -2.34
N LYS A 515 24.45 -0.67 -1.64
CA LYS A 515 25.92 -0.84 -1.62
C LYS A 515 26.30 -2.19 -0.99
N VAL A 516 25.65 -2.57 0.10
CA VAL A 516 25.85 -3.86 0.79
C VAL A 516 25.55 -5.03 -0.15
N MET A 517 24.37 -5.04 -0.78
CA MET A 517 23.96 -6.08 -1.72
C MET A 517 24.88 -6.18 -2.94
N ARG A 518 25.31 -5.05 -3.51
CA ARG A 518 26.26 -5.04 -4.63
C ARG A 518 27.61 -5.64 -4.25
N SER A 519 28.11 -5.35 -3.05
CA SER A 519 29.35 -5.95 -2.54
C SER A 519 29.19 -7.47 -2.36
N ALA A 520 28.09 -7.92 -1.76
CA ALA A 520 27.82 -9.35 -1.58
C ALA A 520 27.69 -10.10 -2.92
N LEU A 521 26.99 -9.51 -3.90
CA LEU A 521 26.85 -10.11 -5.23
C LEU A 521 28.18 -10.16 -6.01
N ALA A 522 29.05 -9.15 -5.85
CA ALA A 522 30.38 -9.18 -6.46
C ALA A 522 31.24 -10.32 -5.88
N GLN A 523 31.12 -10.56 -4.59
CA GLN A 523 31.76 -11.67 -3.88
C GLN A 523 31.26 -13.04 -4.37
N VAL A 524 29.93 -13.24 -4.46
CA VAL A 524 29.32 -14.48 -5.00
C VAL A 524 29.82 -14.80 -6.42
N ARG A 525 30.06 -13.77 -7.23
CA ARG A 525 30.59 -13.92 -8.60
C ARG A 525 32.11 -14.12 -8.68
N GLY A 526 32.81 -14.27 -7.55
CA GLY A 526 34.26 -14.44 -7.51
C GLY A 526 35.04 -13.22 -8.01
N ARG A 527 34.44 -12.02 -8.00
CA ARG A 527 35.08 -10.78 -8.50
C ARG A 527 35.88 -10.03 -7.43
N CYS A 528 36.03 -10.60 -6.24
CA CYS A 528 36.74 -9.98 -5.12
C CYS A 528 38.04 -10.75 -4.84
N LEU A 529 39.13 -10.03 -4.56
CA LEU A 529 40.41 -10.62 -4.18
C LEU A 529 40.28 -11.24 -2.78
N PRO A 530 40.89 -12.41 -2.51
CA PRO A 530 40.81 -13.08 -1.21
C PRO A 530 41.24 -12.21 -0.02
N GLU A 531 42.21 -11.30 -0.24
CA GLU A 531 42.74 -10.40 0.79
C GLU A 531 41.73 -9.31 1.22
N ASP A 532 40.83 -8.89 0.32
CA ASP A 532 39.83 -7.83 0.57
C ASP A 532 38.51 -8.38 1.14
N MET A 533 38.33 -9.71 1.14
CA MET A 533 37.04 -10.34 1.45
C MET A 533 36.57 -10.08 2.87
N GLU A 534 37.47 -10.23 3.85
CA GLU A 534 37.15 -10.02 5.26
C GLU A 534 36.92 -8.53 5.56
N GLU A 535 37.67 -7.63 4.92
CA GLU A 535 37.43 -6.19 5.03
C GLU A 535 36.06 -5.80 4.44
N GLN A 536 35.69 -6.35 3.28
CA GLN A 536 34.38 -6.10 2.69
C GLN A 536 33.23 -6.65 3.53
N LYS A 537 33.37 -7.86 4.10
CA LYS A 537 32.41 -8.40 5.06
C LYS A 537 32.24 -7.49 6.27
N GLN A 538 33.35 -7.02 6.83
CA GLN A 538 33.34 -6.13 7.99
C GLN A 538 32.63 -4.81 7.65
N ARG A 539 32.94 -4.18 6.51
CA ARG A 539 32.24 -2.96 6.05
C ARG A 539 30.75 -3.19 5.83
N ARG A 540 30.34 -4.33 5.27
CA ARG A 540 28.91 -4.68 5.14
C ARG A 540 28.24 -4.77 6.51
N ARG A 541 28.91 -5.43 7.46
CA ARG A 541 28.42 -5.58 8.84
C ARG A 541 28.25 -4.23 9.53
N GLU A 542 29.22 -3.32 9.40
CA GLU A 542 29.15 -1.97 9.97
C GLU A 542 27.94 -1.17 9.46
N VAL A 543 27.61 -1.29 8.17
CA VAL A 543 26.43 -0.65 7.60
C VAL A 543 25.13 -1.29 8.14
N LEU A 544 25.08 -2.62 8.24
CA LEU A 544 23.90 -3.34 8.76
C LEU A 544 23.67 -3.09 10.26
N MET A 545 24.72 -2.81 11.04
CA MET A 545 24.62 -2.44 12.46
C MET A 545 23.83 -1.14 12.69
N LEU A 546 23.62 -0.32 11.66
CA LEU A 546 22.75 0.86 11.72
C LEU A 546 21.26 0.50 11.77
N TYR A 547 20.90 -0.73 11.40
CA TYR A 547 19.51 -1.15 11.17
C TYR A 547 19.15 -2.38 11.99
N ARG A 548 19.29 -2.30 13.32
CA ARG A 548 19.08 -3.44 14.21
C ARG A 548 17.64 -3.52 14.74
N TRP A 549 17.06 -4.71 14.65
CA TRP A 549 15.75 -5.08 15.24
C TRP A 549 15.92 -5.94 16.49
N CYS A 550 16.77 -5.49 17.41
CA CYS A 550 16.94 -6.08 18.74
C CYS A 550 16.26 -5.20 19.81
N GLY A 551 16.14 -5.67 21.05
CA GLY A 551 15.38 -4.95 22.10
C GLY A 551 15.90 -3.55 22.46
N ASP A 552 17.18 -3.28 22.18
CA ASP A 552 17.84 -1.97 22.29
C ASP A 552 17.98 -1.25 20.92
N GLY A 553 17.62 -1.93 19.83
CA GLY A 553 17.67 -1.42 18.47
C GLY A 553 16.39 -0.70 18.05
N HIS A 554 16.53 0.33 17.22
CA HIS A 554 15.42 1.17 16.77
C HIS A 554 14.94 0.85 15.35
N GLY A 555 15.32 -0.31 14.78
CA GLY A 555 15.07 -0.63 13.38
C GLY A 555 15.76 0.37 12.45
N LEU A 556 15.01 1.03 11.57
CA LEU A 556 15.51 2.05 10.63
C LEU A 556 15.62 3.47 11.23
N ALA A 557 15.25 3.66 12.50
CA ALA A 557 15.39 4.94 13.17
C ALA A 557 16.86 5.18 13.54
N LEU A 558 17.59 5.78 12.59
CA LEU A 558 18.76 6.61 12.79
C LEU A 558 18.65 7.82 11.86
#